data_AF-A0A094G9S1-F1
#
_entry.id   AF-A0A094G9S1-F1
#
_cell.length_a   1.000
_cell.length_b   1.000
_cell.length_c   1.000
_cell.angle_alpha   90.00
_cell.angle_beta   90.00
_cell.angle_gamma   90.00
#
_symmetry.space_group_name_H-M   'P 1'
#
loop_
_entity.id
_entity.type
_entity.pdbx_description
1 polymer ?
#
loop_
_entity_poly.entity_id
_entity_poly.type
_entity_poly.pdbx_seq_one_letter_code
_entity_poly.pdbx_strand_id
1 'polypeptide(L)'
;MPVADYGVWKAKPVSYTYQTKKDDPVSPHLSLIFTDGRPGQARAAINIKSGDHSDSRLVYWLSRPFENPIVHKLEKLDSGFHLLKGTDEQRLGGVALDYIRGNLFQTQTGRLLPHDIPGEDNDILDVLRPLLDQAISNEATIYVYGSHFNDGKGIHNVHMNQGSPRRWERDNGIYQDGGFILQFKDHWEAVFIGFASQAVHTKDNPPRAGNPIPQNSYKTWADFLDPEVRDEQRMLDELASTPVIINQALVNPLGPDNQPESKRETVSLINRTEQAVDLTGWKVRNKVGQFEELPSGATLLAKESKVFEIPHCPLSNQGGLITLLNAEGLKVHGVSYTKAQTKQEGGVVSFNL
;
A
#
# COMPACT_ATOMS: atom_id res chain seq x y z
N MET A 1 -6.95 10.45 17.80
CA MET A 1 -8.11 10.18 16.93
C MET A 1 -7.54 9.89 15.56
N PRO A 2 -8.23 9.13 14.69
CA PRO A 2 -7.77 8.95 13.32
C PRO A 2 -7.44 10.30 12.67
N VAL A 3 -6.55 10.27 11.69
CA VAL A 3 -5.91 11.44 11.07
C VAL A 3 -6.95 12.52 10.75
N ALA A 4 -6.72 13.73 11.26
CA ALA A 4 -7.62 14.86 11.03
C ALA A 4 -7.56 15.28 9.56
N ASP A 5 -8.72 15.63 8.99
CA ASP A 5 -8.84 16.18 7.63
C ASP A 5 -7.99 15.43 6.59
N TYR A 6 -8.08 14.09 6.63
CA TYR A 6 -7.37 13.22 5.71
C TYR A 6 -7.81 13.47 4.26
N GLY A 7 -6.85 13.60 3.36
CA GLY A 7 -7.11 13.78 1.95
C GLY A 7 -5.89 13.59 1.05
N VAL A 8 -6.07 13.96 -0.22
CA VAL A 8 -5.02 13.95 -1.24
C VAL A 8 -4.91 15.33 -1.90
N TRP A 9 -3.67 15.79 -2.10
CA TRP A 9 -3.39 17.06 -2.77
C TRP A 9 -2.74 16.81 -4.12
N LYS A 10 -3.43 17.18 -5.20
CA LYS A 10 -2.88 17.18 -6.56
C LYS A 10 -2.20 18.52 -6.84
N ALA A 11 -0.91 18.49 -7.17
CA ALA A 11 -0.09 19.69 -7.31
C ALA A 11 1.12 19.48 -8.26
N LYS A 12 1.92 20.53 -8.45
CA LYS A 12 3.25 20.49 -9.06
C LYS A 12 4.32 20.72 -7.98
N PRO A 13 5.31 19.82 -7.82
CA PRO A 13 6.43 20.06 -6.92
C PRO A 13 7.29 21.20 -7.47
N VAL A 14 7.80 22.07 -6.59
CA VAL A 14 8.59 23.26 -6.97
C VAL A 14 10.01 23.19 -6.43
N SER A 15 10.14 22.87 -5.14
CA SER A 15 11.43 22.75 -4.45
C SER A 15 11.25 21.95 -3.17
N TYR A 16 12.33 21.60 -2.50
CA TYR A 16 12.25 21.06 -1.15
C TYR A 16 13.38 21.62 -0.29
N THR A 17 13.16 21.64 1.02
CA THR A 17 14.20 21.81 2.03
C THR A 17 14.15 20.63 2.99
N TYR A 18 15.23 20.37 3.72
CA TYR A 18 15.25 19.30 4.71
C TYR A 18 16.05 19.74 5.92
N GLN A 19 15.68 19.19 7.07
CA GLN A 19 16.41 19.37 8.32
C GLN A 19 17.37 18.21 8.51
N THR A 20 18.55 18.48 9.05
CA THR A 20 19.46 17.44 9.53
C THR A 20 19.17 17.11 10.99
N LYS A 21 19.76 16.03 11.52
CA LYS A 21 19.74 15.71 12.96
C LYS A 21 20.28 16.85 13.84
N LYS A 22 21.13 17.72 13.29
CA LYS A 22 21.64 18.91 14.02
C LYS A 22 20.59 20.01 14.10
N ASP A 23 19.71 20.11 13.11
CA ASP A 23 18.68 21.15 13.04
C ASP A 23 17.44 20.77 13.85
N ASP A 24 17.04 19.49 13.81
CA ASP A 24 15.99 18.91 14.65
C ASP A 24 16.43 17.50 15.11
N PRO A 25 16.81 17.31 16.38
CA PRO A 25 17.24 16.02 16.88
C PRO A 25 16.07 15.05 17.15
N VAL A 26 14.83 15.55 17.19
CA VAL A 26 13.63 14.81 17.62
C VAL A 26 12.90 14.23 16.42
N SER A 27 12.57 15.05 15.42
CA SER A 27 11.78 14.61 14.26
C SER A 27 12.09 15.45 13.01
N PRO A 28 13.33 15.34 12.47
CA PRO A 28 13.67 16.03 11.25
C PRO A 28 12.71 15.62 10.13
N HIS A 29 12.35 16.57 9.28
CA HIS A 29 11.44 16.37 8.16
C HIS A 29 11.99 17.02 6.90
N LEU A 30 11.60 16.46 5.76
CA LEU A 30 11.70 17.11 4.45
C LEU A 30 10.44 17.95 4.26
N SER A 31 10.63 19.23 3.97
CA SER A 31 9.58 20.16 3.58
C SER A 31 9.55 20.25 2.05
N LEU A 32 8.63 19.51 1.42
CA LEU A 32 8.39 19.63 -0.01
C LEU A 32 7.48 20.82 -0.27
N ILE A 33 7.91 21.75 -1.10
CA ILE A 33 7.15 22.92 -1.53
C ILE A 33 6.51 22.63 -2.89
N PHE A 34 5.22 22.92 -3.02
CA PHE A 34 4.44 22.66 -4.23
C PHE A 34 3.42 23.77 -4.50
N THR A 35 2.93 23.83 -5.74
CA THR A 35 1.87 24.74 -6.17
C THR A 35 0.71 23.96 -6.78
N ASP A 36 -0.51 24.36 -6.48
CA ASP A 36 -1.75 23.81 -7.06
C ASP A 36 -2.39 24.78 -8.08
N GLY A 37 -1.65 25.81 -8.51
CA GLY A 37 -2.13 26.83 -9.44
C GLY A 37 -2.85 28.01 -8.77
N ARG A 38 -3.10 27.97 -7.46
CA ARG A 38 -3.61 29.12 -6.70
C ARG A 38 -2.45 30.05 -6.27
N PRO A 39 -2.73 31.33 -5.96
CA PRO A 39 -1.69 32.23 -5.46
C PRO A 39 -1.03 31.69 -4.18
N GLY A 40 0.31 31.63 -4.21
CA GLY A 40 1.13 31.11 -3.12
C GLY A 40 1.63 29.69 -3.37
N GLN A 41 2.27 29.14 -2.35
CA GLN A 41 2.77 27.77 -2.33
C GLN A 41 2.30 27.09 -1.05
N ALA A 42 2.12 25.78 -1.12
CA ALA A 42 1.84 24.93 0.03
C ALA A 42 3.04 24.03 0.28
N ARG A 43 3.06 23.40 1.47
CA ARG A 43 4.14 22.50 1.86
C ARG A 43 3.64 21.14 2.34
N ALA A 44 4.39 20.08 2.06
CA ALA A 44 4.23 18.77 2.68
C ALA A 44 5.37 18.55 3.67
N ALA A 45 5.03 18.24 4.92
CA ALA A 45 5.98 17.78 5.92
C ALA A 45 6.07 16.25 5.84
N ILE A 46 7.18 15.75 5.31
CA ILE A 46 7.46 14.32 5.15
C ILE A 46 8.48 13.94 6.21
N ASN A 47 8.09 13.04 7.11
CA ASN A 47 8.97 12.59 8.19
C ASN A 47 10.16 11.84 7.59
N ILE A 48 11.39 12.25 7.91
CA ILE A 48 12.61 11.57 7.47
C ILE A 48 13.31 10.82 8.59
N LYS A 49 12.66 10.75 9.76
CA LYS A 49 13.01 9.93 10.91
C LYS A 49 11.77 9.77 11.79
N SER A 50 11.66 8.67 12.52
CA SER A 50 10.63 8.53 13.56
C SER A 50 11.00 9.33 14.82
N GLY A 51 9.98 9.95 15.44
CA GLY A 51 10.08 10.55 16.77
C GLY A 51 9.99 9.54 17.93
N ASP A 52 9.89 8.23 17.65
CA ASP A 52 10.03 7.19 18.66
C ASP A 52 11.51 6.95 18.97
N HIS A 53 11.92 7.28 20.20
CA HIS A 53 13.28 7.07 20.68
C HIS A 53 13.62 5.59 20.92
N SER A 54 12.63 4.69 20.94
CA SER A 54 12.85 3.25 21.15
C SER A 54 13.04 2.46 19.86
N ASP A 55 12.48 2.91 18.74
CA ASP A 55 12.79 2.42 17.39
C ASP A 55 12.52 3.55 16.39
N SER A 56 13.60 4.18 15.93
CA SER A 56 13.50 5.36 15.09
C SER A 56 13.55 5.06 13.58
N ARG A 57 13.65 3.77 13.22
CA ARG A 57 13.90 3.30 11.85
C ARG A 57 12.66 3.50 10.98
N LEU A 58 12.92 3.86 9.72
CA LEU A 58 11.90 3.97 8.70
C LEU A 58 11.91 2.74 7.81
N VAL A 59 10.76 2.41 7.28
CA VAL A 59 10.62 1.51 6.14
C VAL A 59 10.02 2.30 5.00
N TYR A 60 10.43 1.98 3.77
CA TYR A 60 9.84 2.56 2.59
C TYR A 60 9.69 1.56 1.46
N TRP A 61 8.76 1.86 0.56
CA TRP A 61 8.58 1.18 -0.72
C TRP A 61 8.64 2.23 -1.82
N LEU A 62 9.54 2.03 -2.78
CA LEU A 62 9.62 2.80 -4.01
C LEU A 62 9.09 1.92 -5.15
N SER A 63 7.92 2.27 -5.69
CA SER A 63 7.31 1.54 -6.81
C SER A 63 7.54 2.30 -8.11
N ARG A 64 8.34 1.71 -9.01
CA ARG A 64 8.75 2.30 -10.30
C ARG A 64 8.84 1.22 -11.39
N PRO A 65 7.91 1.17 -12.37
CA PRO A 65 6.68 1.96 -12.43
C PRO A 65 5.66 1.53 -11.35
N PHE A 66 4.78 2.46 -10.95
CA PHE A 66 3.65 2.19 -10.08
C PHE A 66 2.40 1.86 -10.91
N GLU A 67 2.01 0.59 -10.87
CA GLU A 67 0.85 0.06 -11.61
C GLU A 67 -0.29 -0.32 -10.66
N ASN A 68 -1.24 0.59 -10.47
CA ASN A 68 -2.42 0.36 -9.65
C ASN A 68 -3.64 1.08 -10.22
N PRO A 69 -4.84 0.47 -10.25
CA PRO A 69 -6.05 1.10 -10.78
C PRO A 69 -6.41 2.46 -10.17
N ILE A 70 -5.89 2.79 -8.98
CA ILE A 70 -6.07 4.09 -8.32
C ILE A 70 -5.65 5.26 -9.22
N VAL A 71 -4.61 5.09 -10.05
CA VAL A 71 -4.07 6.19 -10.89
C VAL A 71 -5.10 6.76 -11.86
N HIS A 72 -6.04 5.94 -12.34
CA HIS A 72 -7.12 6.38 -13.22
C HIS A 72 -8.14 7.29 -12.54
N LYS A 73 -8.29 7.18 -11.21
CA LYS A 73 -9.10 8.11 -10.43
C LYS A 73 -8.32 9.38 -10.11
N LEU A 74 -7.03 9.25 -9.78
CA LEU A 74 -6.16 10.39 -9.46
C LEU A 74 -6.01 11.35 -10.64
N GLU A 75 -5.84 10.81 -11.85
CA GLU A 75 -5.74 11.60 -13.06
C GLU A 75 -6.93 12.56 -13.25
N LYS A 76 -8.13 12.13 -12.84
CA LYS A 76 -9.39 12.89 -12.97
C LYS A 76 -9.60 13.94 -11.89
N LEU A 77 -8.77 13.97 -10.85
CA LEU A 77 -8.87 15.01 -9.82
C LEU A 77 -8.47 16.36 -10.40
N ASP A 78 -9.16 17.42 -10.00
CA ASP A 78 -8.71 18.78 -10.27
C ASP A 78 -7.47 19.11 -9.43
N SER A 79 -6.71 20.14 -9.82
CA SER A 79 -5.61 20.63 -8.99
C SER A 79 -6.13 21.19 -7.65
N GLY A 80 -5.44 20.88 -6.55
CA GLY A 80 -5.82 21.30 -5.20
C GLY A 80 -5.99 20.15 -4.21
N PHE A 81 -6.36 20.50 -2.98
CA PHE A 81 -6.64 19.54 -1.92
C PHE A 81 -8.06 18.96 -2.04
N HIS A 82 -8.14 17.63 -1.98
CA HIS A 82 -9.39 16.87 -1.98
C HIS A 82 -9.55 16.16 -0.64
N LEU A 83 -10.53 16.59 0.16
CA LEU A 83 -10.87 15.93 1.42
C LEU A 83 -11.45 14.55 1.14
N LEU A 84 -10.86 13.52 1.76
CA LEU A 84 -11.34 12.13 1.64
C LEU A 84 -12.07 11.68 2.90
N LYS A 85 -11.69 12.21 4.07
CA LYS A 85 -12.26 11.85 5.36
C LYS A 85 -13.80 11.87 5.32
N GLY A 86 -14.41 10.71 5.60
CA GLY A 86 -15.87 10.56 5.67
C GLY A 86 -16.58 10.57 4.32
N THR A 87 -15.86 10.52 3.21
CA THR A 87 -16.42 10.42 1.85
C THR A 87 -16.43 8.96 1.36
N ASP A 88 -17.19 8.70 0.29
CA ASP A 88 -17.20 7.40 -0.39
C ASP A 88 -15.87 7.04 -1.07
N GLU A 89 -14.89 7.95 -1.10
CA GLU A 89 -13.55 7.68 -1.62
C GLU A 89 -12.57 7.21 -0.53
N GLN A 90 -12.97 7.23 0.75
CA GLN A 90 -12.19 6.70 1.88
C GLN A 90 -12.47 5.21 2.14
N ARG A 91 -12.20 4.37 1.13
CA ARG A 91 -12.46 2.92 1.18
C ARG A 91 -11.63 2.16 0.15
N LEU A 92 -11.73 0.82 0.18
CA LEU A 92 -11.18 -0.04 -0.87
C LEU A 92 -11.79 0.31 -2.24
N GLY A 93 -10.93 0.46 -3.24
CA GLY A 93 -11.33 0.90 -4.58
C GLY A 93 -11.67 2.40 -4.68
N GLY A 94 -11.55 3.13 -3.57
CA GLY A 94 -11.55 4.59 -3.52
C GLY A 94 -10.21 5.18 -3.97
N VAL A 95 -9.95 6.44 -3.61
CA VAL A 95 -8.63 7.09 -3.82
C VAL A 95 -7.78 7.18 -2.56
N ALA A 96 -8.31 6.79 -1.39
CA ALA A 96 -7.54 6.72 -0.15
C ALA A 96 -6.48 5.61 -0.17
N LEU A 97 -5.34 5.85 0.49
CA LEU A 97 -4.30 4.83 0.64
C LEU A 97 -4.54 3.97 1.88
N ASP A 98 -4.31 2.67 1.71
CA ASP A 98 -4.21 1.70 2.79
C ASP A 98 -3.13 0.67 2.43
N TYR A 99 -2.03 0.65 3.18
CA TYR A 99 -0.83 -0.14 2.88
C TYR A 99 -1.09 -1.63 3.00
N ILE A 100 -2.06 -2.02 3.83
CA ILE A 100 -2.41 -3.42 4.07
C ILE A 100 -3.47 -3.84 3.04
N ARG A 101 -4.56 -3.09 2.92
CA ARG A 101 -5.75 -3.49 2.16
C ARG A 101 -5.72 -3.09 0.69
N GLY A 102 -4.95 -2.06 0.33
CA GLY A 102 -4.99 -1.42 -0.99
C GLY A 102 -4.16 -2.08 -2.10
N ASN A 103 -3.42 -3.16 -1.80
CA ASN A 103 -2.49 -3.83 -2.74
C ASN A 103 -1.57 -2.82 -3.45
N LEU A 104 -0.96 -1.92 -2.68
CA LEU A 104 -0.09 -0.86 -3.19
C LEU A 104 1.33 -1.35 -3.49
N PHE A 105 1.78 -2.39 -2.77
CA PHE A 105 3.10 -3.00 -2.89
C PHE A 105 3.08 -4.40 -2.26
N GLN A 106 4.15 -5.17 -2.49
CA GLN A 106 4.44 -6.41 -1.74
C GLN A 106 5.39 -6.09 -0.58
N THR A 107 5.16 -6.69 0.59
CA THR A 107 5.96 -6.45 1.80
C THR A 107 7.46 -6.53 1.50
N GLN A 108 7.90 -7.59 0.82
CA GLN A 108 9.30 -7.93 0.53
C GLN A 108 10.02 -6.94 -0.39
N THR A 109 9.27 -6.09 -1.10
CA THR A 109 9.87 -5.04 -1.96
C THR A 109 10.28 -3.79 -1.16
N GLY A 110 9.97 -3.78 0.14
CA GLY A 110 10.32 -2.69 1.04
C GLY A 110 11.79 -2.71 1.43
N ARG A 111 12.26 -1.58 1.92
CA ARG A 111 13.60 -1.44 2.49
C ARG A 111 13.49 -0.79 3.85
N LEU A 112 14.16 -1.41 4.83
CA LEU A 112 14.36 -0.81 6.13
C LEU A 112 15.62 0.07 6.08
N LEU A 113 15.47 1.31 6.53
CA LEU A 113 16.57 2.25 6.65
C LEU A 113 17.07 2.23 8.10
N PRO A 114 18.35 1.86 8.31
CA PRO A 114 18.93 1.84 9.64
C PRO A 114 18.97 3.25 10.23
N HIS A 115 18.97 3.31 11.56
CA HIS A 115 19.13 4.58 12.27
C HIS A 115 20.61 4.85 12.54
N ASP A 116 21.02 6.14 12.51
CA ASP A 116 22.27 6.62 13.10
C ASP A 116 23.58 6.02 12.55
N ILE A 117 23.62 5.70 11.25
CA ILE A 117 24.90 5.39 10.58
C ILE A 117 25.56 6.71 10.12
N PRO A 118 26.80 7.01 10.56
CA PRO A 118 27.56 8.14 10.01
C PRO A 118 27.94 7.88 8.55
N GLY A 119 27.61 8.81 7.65
CA GLY A 119 28.01 8.78 6.23
C GLY A 119 26.98 9.46 5.34
N GLU A 120 27.38 9.82 4.11
CA GLU A 120 26.45 10.11 3.02
C GLU A 120 25.78 8.78 2.57
N ASP A 121 24.57 8.81 2.00
CA ASP A 121 23.87 7.64 1.44
C ASP A 121 23.25 6.61 2.43
N ASN A 122 22.86 7.02 3.64
CA ASN A 122 22.31 6.12 4.66
C ASN A 122 20.89 6.46 5.16
N ASP A 123 20.21 7.44 4.57
CA ASP A 123 18.88 7.85 5.02
C ASP A 123 17.86 8.01 3.89
N ILE A 124 16.62 8.32 4.25
CA ILE A 124 15.52 8.40 3.27
C ILE A 124 15.70 9.56 2.29
N LEU A 125 16.52 10.58 2.62
CA LEU A 125 16.82 11.68 1.71
C LEU A 125 17.56 11.20 0.47
N ASP A 126 18.39 10.16 0.57
CA ASP A 126 19.15 9.61 -0.56
C ASP A 126 18.22 8.94 -1.58
N VAL A 127 17.02 8.55 -1.13
CA VAL A 127 15.93 8.05 -1.98
C VAL A 127 15.07 9.20 -2.49
N LEU A 128 14.67 10.12 -1.59
CA LEU A 128 13.70 11.17 -1.91
C LEU A 128 14.29 12.28 -2.78
N ARG A 129 15.52 12.72 -2.54
CA ARG A 129 16.15 13.84 -3.26
C ARG A 129 16.24 13.61 -4.77
N PRO A 130 16.87 12.53 -5.28
CA PRO A 130 16.95 12.33 -6.72
C PRO A 130 15.57 12.14 -7.36
N LEU A 131 14.62 11.52 -6.63
CA LEU A 131 13.25 11.36 -7.11
C LEU A 131 12.52 12.70 -7.24
N LEU A 132 12.61 13.56 -6.22
CA LEU A 132 11.98 14.88 -6.22
C LEU A 132 12.67 15.81 -7.23
N ASP A 133 13.99 15.74 -7.38
CA ASP A 133 14.73 16.49 -8.41
C ASP A 133 14.25 16.09 -9.82
N GLN A 134 14.05 14.79 -10.07
CA GLN A 134 13.46 14.29 -11.31
C GLN A 134 12.01 14.77 -11.50
N ALA A 135 11.19 14.71 -10.44
CA ALA A 135 9.80 15.18 -10.50
C ALA A 135 9.70 16.67 -10.81
N ILE A 136 10.55 17.50 -10.19
CA ILE A 136 10.59 18.95 -10.41
C ILE A 136 11.07 19.25 -11.84
N SER A 137 12.20 18.66 -12.26
CA SER A 137 12.78 18.93 -13.58
C SER A 137 11.92 18.45 -14.75
N ASN A 138 11.12 17.40 -14.56
CA ASN A 138 10.20 16.89 -15.58
C ASN A 138 8.78 17.46 -15.47
N GLU A 139 8.56 18.44 -14.59
CA GLU A 139 7.26 19.04 -14.31
C GLU A 139 6.18 17.98 -14.00
N ALA A 140 6.55 16.92 -13.26
CA ALA A 140 5.65 15.84 -12.89
C ALA A 140 4.48 16.38 -12.05
N THR A 141 3.34 15.70 -12.09
CA THR A 141 2.24 15.97 -11.15
C THR A 141 2.47 15.12 -9.90
N ILE A 142 2.34 15.72 -8.71
CA ILE A 142 2.43 15.01 -7.44
C ILE A 142 1.05 14.92 -6.78
N TYR A 143 0.76 13.77 -6.18
CA TYR A 143 -0.41 13.48 -5.36
C TYR A 143 0.08 13.16 -3.94
N VAL A 144 -0.06 14.10 -3.02
CA VAL A 144 0.42 13.94 -1.63
C VAL A 144 -0.74 13.58 -0.71
N TYR A 145 -0.57 12.53 0.09
CA TYR A 145 -1.58 12.01 1.01
C TYR A 145 -1.21 12.29 2.46
N GLY A 146 -2.22 12.63 3.26
CA GLY A 146 -2.04 12.92 4.68
C GLY A 146 -3.16 13.79 5.23
N SER A 147 -2.89 14.42 6.37
CA SER A 147 -3.77 15.38 7.05
C SER A 147 -3.57 16.78 6.50
N HIS A 148 -4.63 17.50 6.19
CA HIS A 148 -4.53 18.93 5.86
C HIS A 148 -4.11 19.74 7.10
N PHE A 149 -3.24 20.73 6.93
CA PHE A 149 -2.93 21.66 8.02
C PHE A 149 -4.15 22.51 8.38
N ASN A 150 -4.29 22.81 9.67
CA ASN A 150 -5.34 23.70 10.17
C ASN A 150 -5.28 25.12 9.57
N ASP A 151 -4.11 25.57 9.11
CA ASP A 151 -3.93 26.87 8.45
C ASP A 151 -4.23 26.81 6.94
N GLY A 152 -4.53 25.62 6.41
CA GLY A 152 -4.81 25.34 5.00
C GLY A 152 -3.60 25.39 4.07
N LYS A 153 -2.37 25.59 4.58
CA LYS A 153 -1.17 25.87 3.77
C LYS A 153 -0.26 24.66 3.56
N GLY A 154 -0.76 23.45 3.83
CA GLY A 154 0.06 22.26 3.64
C GLY A 154 -0.55 20.99 4.18
N ILE A 155 0.25 19.93 4.17
CA ILE A 155 -0.14 18.58 4.52
C ILE A 155 0.97 17.91 5.38
N HIS A 156 0.58 17.05 6.32
CA HIS A 156 1.49 16.24 7.16
C HIS A 156 0.93 14.84 7.38
N ASN A 157 1.60 14.01 8.18
CA ASN A 157 1.31 12.59 8.31
C ASN A 157 1.41 11.87 6.96
N VAL A 158 2.45 12.22 6.18
CA VAL A 158 2.76 11.66 4.85
C VAL A 158 3.51 10.32 5.02
N HIS A 159 2.95 9.43 5.84
CA HIS A 159 3.44 8.09 6.13
C HIS A 159 2.26 7.19 6.53
N MET A 160 2.49 5.89 6.72
CA MET A 160 1.49 4.94 7.22
C MET A 160 0.88 5.43 8.55
N ASN A 161 -0.44 5.48 8.62
CA ASN A 161 -1.22 6.03 9.73
C ASN A 161 -2.09 4.95 10.40
N GLN A 162 -1.58 3.71 10.41
CA GLN A 162 -2.17 2.56 11.07
C GLN A 162 -1.08 1.62 11.61
N GLY A 163 -1.45 0.68 12.47
CA GLY A 163 -0.52 -0.30 13.03
C GLY A 163 0.46 0.27 14.05
N SER A 164 0.29 1.51 14.48
CA SER A 164 1.16 2.15 15.46
C SER A 164 0.86 1.66 16.88
N PRO A 165 1.89 1.39 17.71
CA PRO A 165 1.71 0.86 19.05
C PRO A 165 1.60 1.93 20.14
N ARG A 166 1.16 1.52 21.34
CA ARG A 166 1.26 2.30 22.59
C ARG A 166 0.59 3.69 22.46
N ARG A 167 1.34 4.77 22.71
CA ARG A 167 0.83 6.15 22.77
C ARG A 167 0.27 6.65 21.45
N TRP A 168 0.67 6.05 20.33
CA TRP A 168 0.25 6.42 18.97
C TRP A 168 -0.98 5.63 18.49
N GLU A 169 -1.51 4.70 19.30
CA GLU A 169 -2.70 3.92 18.94
C GLU A 169 -3.91 4.77 18.62
N ARG A 170 -3.98 5.99 19.18
CA ARG A 170 -5.09 6.90 18.96
C ARG A 170 -5.16 7.42 17.54
N ASP A 171 -4.07 7.38 16.79
CA ASP A 171 -3.96 7.97 15.45
C ASP A 171 -4.19 6.93 14.36
N ASN A 172 -4.22 5.64 14.75
CA ASN A 172 -4.52 4.53 13.87
C ASN A 172 -5.91 4.65 13.24
N GLY A 173 -5.98 4.27 11.97
CA GLY A 173 -7.21 4.16 11.22
C GLY A 173 -6.96 3.58 9.83
N ILE A 174 -7.96 2.89 9.29
CA ILE A 174 -7.90 2.28 7.96
C ILE A 174 -8.19 3.32 6.87
N TYR A 175 -7.69 3.10 5.66
CA TYR A 175 -7.89 4.01 4.52
C TYR A 175 -7.55 5.48 4.82
N GLN A 176 -6.45 5.70 5.54
CA GLN A 176 -5.95 7.04 5.85
C GLN A 176 -4.42 7.09 5.86
N ASP A 177 -3.76 6.15 5.21
CA ASP A 177 -2.30 6.15 5.12
C ASP A 177 -1.83 7.32 4.24
N GLY A 178 -0.71 7.91 4.62
CA GLY A 178 -0.02 8.94 3.85
C GLY A 178 0.96 8.37 2.84
N GLY A 179 1.70 9.25 2.19
CA GLY A 179 2.65 8.91 1.12
C GLY A 179 2.48 9.86 -0.05
N PHE A 180 3.19 9.61 -1.16
CA PHE A 180 2.97 10.38 -2.37
C PHE A 180 3.14 9.56 -3.64
N ILE A 181 2.43 9.97 -4.67
CA ILE A 181 2.46 9.38 -6.00
C ILE A 181 2.86 10.47 -7.00
N LEU A 182 3.73 10.13 -7.94
CA LEU A 182 4.21 11.00 -9.01
C LEU A 182 3.69 10.50 -10.36
N GLN A 183 3.16 11.42 -11.16
CA GLN A 183 2.75 11.19 -12.54
C GLN A 183 3.74 11.90 -13.46
N PHE A 184 4.57 11.11 -14.13
CA PHE A 184 5.39 11.55 -15.25
C PHE A 184 4.58 11.43 -16.57
N LYS A 185 5.20 11.78 -17.69
CA LYS A 185 4.52 11.77 -19.01
C LYS A 185 4.17 10.36 -19.48
N ASP A 186 4.99 9.38 -19.15
CA ASP A 186 4.96 8.02 -19.68
C ASP A 186 4.75 6.95 -18.60
N HIS A 187 4.95 7.28 -17.33
CA HIS A 187 4.80 6.34 -16.22
C HIS A 187 4.39 7.04 -14.92
N TRP A 188 4.07 6.23 -13.92
CA TRP A 188 3.79 6.65 -12.56
C TRP A 188 4.85 6.07 -11.63
N GLU A 189 5.12 6.77 -10.53
CA GLU A 189 5.96 6.29 -9.43
C GLU A 189 5.24 6.54 -8.11
N ALA A 190 5.51 5.74 -7.09
CA ALA A 190 4.95 5.95 -5.76
C ALA A 190 5.98 5.71 -4.67
N VAL A 191 5.91 6.54 -3.62
CA VAL A 191 6.68 6.37 -2.41
C VAL A 191 5.75 6.23 -1.22
N PHE A 192 5.91 5.10 -0.55
CA PHE A 192 5.19 4.75 0.66
C PHE A 192 6.19 4.66 1.79
N ILE A 193 5.89 5.29 2.93
CA ILE A 193 6.80 5.38 4.08
C ILE A 193 6.04 4.92 5.32
N GLY A 194 6.69 4.13 6.17
CA GLY A 194 6.18 3.75 7.48
C GLY A 194 7.30 3.68 8.51
N PHE A 195 6.95 3.32 9.73
CA PHE A 195 7.90 3.07 10.81
C PHE A 195 8.12 1.58 10.97
N ALA A 196 9.37 1.16 11.22
CA ALA A 196 9.71 -0.26 11.33
C ALA A 196 8.87 -1.02 12.38
N SER A 197 8.42 -0.32 13.43
CA SER A 197 7.61 -0.83 14.53
C SER A 197 6.10 -0.95 14.23
N GLN A 198 5.61 -0.47 13.07
CA GLN A 198 4.20 -0.59 12.71
C GLN A 198 3.83 -2.01 12.30
N ALA A 199 2.65 -2.44 12.71
CA ALA A 199 2.13 -3.77 12.43
C ALA A 199 1.80 -3.98 10.94
N VAL A 200 2.11 -5.18 10.43
CA VAL A 200 1.80 -5.57 9.04
C VAL A 200 0.33 -5.94 8.84
N HIS A 201 -0.39 -6.19 9.94
CA HIS A 201 -1.83 -6.43 9.98
C HIS A 201 -2.51 -5.57 11.03
N THR A 202 -3.71 -5.09 10.70
CA THR A 202 -4.51 -4.26 11.58
C THR A 202 -5.98 -4.67 11.55
N LYS A 203 -6.73 -4.28 12.57
CA LYS A 203 -8.17 -4.54 12.69
C LYS A 203 -8.96 -3.80 11.60
N ASP A 204 -9.91 -4.48 10.98
CA ASP A 204 -10.80 -3.91 9.96
C ASP A 204 -11.98 -3.14 10.56
N ASN A 205 -12.54 -3.63 11.68
CA ASN A 205 -13.82 -3.15 12.19
C ASN A 205 -13.67 -2.28 13.45
N PRO A 206 -14.59 -1.31 13.67
CA PRO A 206 -14.67 -0.59 14.93
C PRO A 206 -15.11 -1.52 16.08
N PRO A 207 -14.78 -1.17 17.34
CA PRO A 207 -13.89 -0.07 17.72
C PRO A 207 -12.42 -0.41 17.46
N ARG A 208 -11.58 0.62 17.23
CA ARG A 208 -10.12 0.52 17.01
C ARG A 208 -9.71 -0.11 15.66
N ALA A 209 -10.45 0.19 14.60
CA ALA A 209 -9.97 -0.08 13.24
C ALA A 209 -8.59 0.55 13.03
N GLY A 210 -7.68 -0.16 12.37
CA GLY A 210 -6.29 0.27 12.18
C GLY A 210 -5.35 -0.08 13.33
N ASN A 211 -5.81 -0.57 14.48
CA ASN A 211 -4.90 -1.06 15.53
C ASN A 211 -4.26 -2.40 15.15
N PRO A 212 -3.03 -2.69 15.63
CA PRO A 212 -2.37 -3.98 15.42
C PRO A 212 -3.22 -5.20 15.76
N ILE A 213 -3.08 -6.25 14.95
CA ILE A 213 -3.67 -7.58 15.21
C ILE A 213 -2.64 -8.70 14.93
N PRO A 214 -2.52 -9.72 15.80
CA PRO A 214 -3.12 -9.83 17.14
C PRO A 214 -2.69 -8.69 18.08
N GLN A 215 -3.46 -8.43 19.14
CA GLN A 215 -3.17 -7.29 20.04
C GLN A 215 -1.78 -7.38 20.70
N ASN A 216 -1.33 -8.61 20.96
CA ASN A 216 -0.01 -8.91 21.49
C ASN A 216 0.74 -9.75 20.46
N SER A 217 2.06 -9.57 20.36
CA SER A 217 2.92 -10.35 19.46
C SER A 217 2.53 -10.25 17.97
N TYR A 218 1.95 -9.11 17.55
CA TYR A 218 1.81 -8.82 16.12
C TYR A 218 3.18 -8.71 15.47
N LYS A 219 3.24 -9.07 14.19
CA LYS A 219 4.41 -8.85 13.36
C LYS A 219 4.44 -7.41 12.86
N THR A 220 5.64 -6.89 12.75
CA THR A 220 5.98 -5.53 12.34
C THR A 220 6.77 -5.54 11.03
N TRP A 221 6.92 -4.39 10.39
CA TRP A 221 7.77 -4.31 9.20
C TRP A 221 9.22 -4.71 9.49
N ALA A 222 9.74 -4.45 10.70
CA ALA A 222 11.07 -4.87 11.12
C ALA A 222 11.25 -6.40 11.03
N ASP A 223 10.25 -7.18 11.46
CA ASP A 223 10.33 -8.65 11.41
C ASP A 223 10.58 -9.19 9.99
N PHE A 224 10.15 -8.46 8.96
CA PHE A 224 10.29 -8.86 7.56
C PHE A 224 11.40 -8.14 6.80
N LEU A 225 11.80 -6.93 7.21
CA LEU A 225 12.67 -6.05 6.41
C LEU A 225 14.01 -5.71 7.09
N ASP A 226 14.15 -5.97 8.39
CA ASP A 226 15.38 -5.69 9.11
C ASP A 226 16.50 -6.66 8.67
N PRO A 227 17.62 -6.20 8.10
CA PRO A 227 18.70 -7.08 7.68
C PRO A 227 19.36 -7.86 8.83
N GLU A 228 19.18 -7.44 10.09
CA GLU A 228 19.70 -8.17 11.25
C GLU A 228 18.88 -9.42 11.60
N VAL A 229 17.65 -9.54 11.08
CA VAL A 229 16.85 -10.76 11.20
C VAL A 229 17.46 -11.87 10.35
N ARG A 230 17.78 -13.00 10.98
CA ARG A 230 18.33 -14.19 10.29
C ARG A 230 17.42 -14.63 9.16
N ASP A 231 18.00 -14.96 8.00
CA ASP A 231 17.26 -15.34 6.79
C ASP A 231 16.29 -16.51 7.01
N GLU A 232 16.68 -17.51 7.80
CA GLU A 232 15.81 -18.64 8.16
C GLU A 232 14.56 -18.18 8.91
N GLN A 233 14.72 -17.27 9.88
CA GLN A 233 13.62 -16.73 10.66
C GLN A 233 12.70 -15.86 9.79
N ARG A 234 13.29 -15.01 8.94
CA ARG A 234 12.54 -14.18 7.99
C ARG A 234 11.71 -15.05 7.05
N MET A 235 12.31 -16.09 6.48
CA MET A 235 11.61 -17.04 5.61
C MET A 235 10.46 -17.76 6.32
N LEU A 236 10.65 -18.17 7.58
CA LEU A 236 9.58 -18.76 8.38
C LEU A 236 8.43 -17.79 8.62
N ASP A 237 8.73 -16.54 8.98
CA ASP A 237 7.72 -15.51 9.20
C ASP A 237 6.99 -15.14 7.91
N GLU A 238 7.69 -15.06 6.78
CA GLU A 238 7.10 -14.86 5.46
C GLU A 238 6.17 -16.00 5.04
N LEU A 239 6.58 -17.25 5.23
CA LEU A 239 5.74 -18.41 4.92
C LEU A 239 4.55 -18.52 5.87
N ALA A 240 4.69 -18.10 7.13
CA ALA A 240 3.57 -18.04 8.06
C ALA A 240 2.57 -16.92 7.71
N SER A 241 3.06 -15.76 7.27
CA SER A 241 2.22 -14.61 6.91
C SER A 241 1.59 -14.74 5.52
N THR A 242 2.31 -15.34 4.56
CA THR A 242 1.90 -15.49 3.16
C THR A 242 2.16 -16.93 2.67
N PRO A 243 1.52 -17.96 3.29
CA PRO A 243 1.70 -19.35 2.91
C PRO A 243 1.15 -19.66 1.52
N VAL A 244 0.13 -18.91 1.08
CA VAL A 244 -0.55 -19.10 -0.21
C VAL A 244 -0.58 -17.78 -0.97
N ILE A 245 -0.26 -17.83 -2.26
CA ILE A 245 -0.18 -16.67 -3.15
C ILE A 245 -1.09 -16.84 -4.36
N ILE A 246 -1.51 -15.70 -4.92
CA ILE A 246 -2.22 -15.63 -6.19
C ILE A 246 -1.17 -15.49 -7.29
N ASN A 247 -0.96 -16.53 -8.11
CA ASN A 247 0.02 -16.50 -9.19
C ASN A 247 -0.58 -16.15 -10.56
N GLN A 248 -1.85 -16.49 -10.77
CA GLN A 248 -2.54 -16.23 -12.03
C GLN A 248 -4.02 -15.95 -11.82
N ALA A 249 -4.65 -15.26 -12.77
CA ALA A 249 -6.10 -15.09 -12.80
C ALA A 249 -6.64 -14.98 -14.24
N LEU A 250 -7.80 -15.59 -14.49
CA LEU A 250 -8.61 -15.31 -15.67
C LEU A 250 -9.56 -14.16 -15.31
N VAL A 251 -9.24 -12.96 -15.78
CA VAL A 251 -9.93 -11.71 -15.40
C VAL A 251 -10.81 -11.14 -16.50
N ASN A 252 -10.65 -11.62 -17.74
CA ASN A 252 -11.44 -11.22 -18.90
C ASN A 252 -11.84 -12.48 -19.67
N PRO A 253 -12.80 -13.26 -19.16
CA PRO A 253 -13.35 -14.40 -19.89
C PRO A 253 -13.99 -13.95 -21.21
N LEU A 254 -14.27 -14.89 -22.12
CA LEU A 254 -15.00 -14.58 -23.35
C LEU A 254 -16.40 -14.05 -23.03
N GLY A 255 -16.79 -12.95 -23.67
CA GLY A 255 -18.06 -12.27 -23.46
C GLY A 255 -17.93 -10.90 -22.77
N PRO A 256 -19.04 -10.17 -22.58
CA PRO A 256 -19.03 -8.88 -21.90
C PRO A 256 -18.57 -8.97 -20.43
N ASP A 257 -18.03 -7.86 -19.90
CA ASP A 257 -17.60 -7.76 -18.49
C ASP A 257 -18.74 -8.18 -17.54
N ASN A 258 -18.47 -9.10 -16.62
CA ASN A 258 -19.44 -9.70 -15.69
C ASN A 258 -20.54 -10.56 -16.35
N GLN A 259 -20.41 -10.93 -17.63
CA GLN A 259 -21.35 -11.79 -18.36
C GLN A 259 -20.59 -12.81 -19.23
N PRO A 260 -19.85 -13.75 -18.62
CA PRO A 260 -19.05 -14.72 -19.38
C PRO A 260 -19.93 -15.63 -20.23
N GLU A 261 -19.61 -15.75 -21.52
CA GLU A 261 -20.23 -16.70 -22.45
C GLU A 261 -19.70 -18.13 -22.26
N SER A 262 -18.54 -18.28 -21.62
CA SER A 262 -17.88 -19.58 -21.41
C SER A 262 -17.24 -19.71 -20.02
N LYS A 263 -15.92 -19.91 -19.94
CA LYS A 263 -15.18 -20.02 -18.67
C LYS A 263 -15.47 -18.79 -17.81
N ARG A 264 -15.70 -19.02 -16.52
CA ARG A 264 -15.91 -17.94 -15.54
C ARG A 264 -14.57 -17.35 -15.11
N GLU A 265 -14.60 -16.22 -14.42
CA GLU A 265 -13.42 -15.67 -13.77
C GLU A 265 -12.84 -16.69 -12.77
N THR A 266 -11.51 -16.80 -12.76
CA THR A 266 -10.80 -17.73 -11.89
C THR A 266 -9.58 -17.09 -11.27
N VAL A 267 -9.18 -17.59 -10.10
CA VAL A 267 -7.84 -17.37 -9.55
C VAL A 267 -7.09 -18.69 -9.43
N SER A 268 -5.80 -18.65 -9.73
CA SER A 268 -4.89 -19.74 -9.42
C SER A 268 -4.14 -19.39 -8.15
N LEU A 269 -4.13 -20.33 -7.22
CA LEU A 269 -3.45 -20.21 -5.94
C LEU A 269 -2.30 -21.21 -5.88
N ILE A 270 -1.16 -20.80 -5.31
CA ILE A 270 -0.02 -21.68 -5.03
C ILE A 270 0.24 -21.71 -3.53
N ASN A 271 0.34 -22.90 -2.96
CA ASN A 271 0.89 -23.11 -1.63
C ASN A 271 2.42 -23.08 -1.67
N ARG A 272 3.06 -22.18 -0.93
CA ARG A 272 4.52 -22.04 -0.86
C ARG A 272 5.17 -22.94 0.19
N THR A 273 4.38 -23.54 1.07
CA THR A 273 4.85 -24.31 2.22
C THR A 273 5.13 -25.77 1.87
N GLU A 274 5.83 -26.47 2.75
CA GLU A 274 6.08 -27.93 2.68
C GLU A 274 4.94 -28.75 3.30
N GLN A 275 3.84 -28.11 3.71
CA GLN A 275 2.70 -28.76 4.36
C GLN A 275 1.41 -28.45 3.59
N ALA A 276 0.39 -29.26 3.78
CA ALA A 276 -0.92 -28.93 3.24
C ALA A 276 -1.52 -27.71 3.98
N VAL A 277 -2.18 -26.81 3.24
CA VAL A 277 -2.88 -25.64 3.79
C VAL A 277 -4.38 -25.81 3.58
N ASP A 278 -5.14 -25.80 4.67
CA ASP A 278 -6.60 -25.76 4.66
C ASP A 278 -7.06 -24.34 4.30
N LEU A 279 -7.88 -24.23 3.26
CA LEU A 279 -8.44 -22.98 2.74
C LEU A 279 -9.90 -22.77 3.18
N THR A 280 -10.41 -23.58 4.10
CA THR A 280 -11.78 -23.42 4.62
C THR A 280 -11.96 -22.02 5.23
N GLY A 281 -12.99 -21.31 4.79
CA GLY A 281 -13.28 -19.94 5.22
C GLY A 281 -12.44 -18.84 4.55
N TRP A 282 -11.45 -19.20 3.73
CA TRP A 282 -10.65 -18.23 2.97
C TRP A 282 -11.47 -17.59 1.86
N LYS A 283 -11.13 -16.34 1.52
CA LYS A 283 -11.92 -15.53 0.58
C LYS A 283 -11.04 -14.85 -0.46
N VAL A 284 -11.57 -14.74 -1.67
CA VAL A 284 -11.01 -13.90 -2.73
C VAL A 284 -11.87 -12.66 -2.83
N ARG A 285 -11.28 -11.48 -2.68
CA ARG A 285 -11.98 -10.18 -2.68
C ARG A 285 -11.51 -9.30 -3.83
N ASN A 286 -12.45 -8.63 -4.49
CA ASN A 286 -12.16 -7.69 -5.57
C ASN A 286 -11.99 -6.23 -5.07
N LYS A 287 -11.69 -5.31 -6.00
CA LYS A 287 -11.46 -3.89 -5.70
C LYS A 287 -12.66 -3.15 -5.09
N VAL A 288 -13.89 -3.63 -5.27
CA VAL A 288 -15.11 -3.00 -4.72
C VAL A 288 -15.58 -3.67 -3.43
N GLY A 289 -14.84 -4.66 -2.94
CA GLY A 289 -15.10 -5.35 -1.68
C GLY A 289 -16.04 -6.56 -1.80
N GLN A 290 -16.53 -6.90 -3.00
CA GLN A 290 -17.24 -8.16 -3.22
C GLN A 290 -16.25 -9.32 -3.08
N PHE A 291 -16.74 -10.49 -2.67
CA PHE A 291 -15.89 -11.63 -2.43
C PHE A 291 -16.57 -12.95 -2.79
N GLU A 292 -15.73 -13.96 -3.06
CA GLU A 292 -16.08 -15.37 -3.12
C GLU A 292 -15.40 -16.05 -1.94
N GLU A 293 -16.12 -16.89 -1.21
CA GLU A 293 -15.51 -17.80 -0.25
C GLU A 293 -15.08 -19.09 -0.97
N LEU A 294 -13.86 -19.55 -0.72
CA LEU A 294 -13.36 -20.76 -1.35
C LEU A 294 -14.18 -21.98 -0.90
N PRO A 295 -14.30 -23.03 -1.75
CA PRO A 295 -15.14 -24.18 -1.43
C PRO A 295 -14.81 -24.79 -0.06
N SER A 296 -15.84 -25.19 0.69
CA SER A 296 -15.66 -25.86 1.98
C SER A 296 -14.76 -27.10 1.85
N GLY A 297 -13.75 -27.22 2.72
CA GLY A 297 -12.78 -28.31 2.68
C GLY A 297 -11.74 -28.20 1.55
N ALA A 298 -11.70 -27.07 0.82
CA ALA A 298 -10.62 -26.81 -0.12
C ALA A 298 -9.28 -26.84 0.62
N THR A 299 -8.36 -27.65 0.08
CA THR A 299 -6.99 -27.79 0.60
C THR A 299 -6.04 -27.63 -0.58
N LEU A 300 -4.87 -27.03 -0.33
CA LEU A 300 -3.72 -27.12 -1.21
C LEU A 300 -2.66 -27.98 -0.54
N LEU A 301 -2.24 -29.07 -1.18
CA LEU A 301 -1.10 -29.87 -0.76
C LEU A 301 0.20 -29.05 -0.80
N ALA A 302 1.26 -29.59 -0.20
CA ALA A 302 2.58 -28.97 -0.22
C ALA A 302 3.00 -28.62 -1.66
N LYS A 303 3.39 -27.37 -1.90
CA LYS A 303 3.78 -26.84 -3.23
C LYS A 303 2.71 -26.92 -4.33
N GLU A 304 1.48 -27.30 -4.01
CA GLU A 304 0.43 -27.46 -5.01
C GLU A 304 -0.03 -26.11 -5.55
N SER A 305 -0.36 -26.09 -6.85
CA SER A 305 -1.10 -25.03 -7.49
C SER A 305 -2.46 -25.52 -7.95
N LYS A 306 -3.52 -24.76 -7.66
CA LYS A 306 -4.89 -25.10 -8.05
C LYS A 306 -5.67 -23.86 -8.48
N VAL A 307 -6.54 -24.06 -9.47
CA VAL A 307 -7.45 -23.03 -9.98
C VAL A 307 -8.80 -23.12 -9.26
N PHE A 308 -9.32 -21.97 -8.87
CA PHE A 308 -10.62 -21.81 -8.23
C PHE A 308 -11.49 -20.85 -9.07
N GLU A 309 -12.72 -21.26 -9.37
CA GLU A 309 -13.72 -20.36 -9.94
C GLU A 309 -14.24 -19.41 -8.87
N ILE A 310 -14.54 -18.17 -9.27
CA ILE A 310 -14.99 -17.11 -8.36
C ILE A 310 -16.25 -16.37 -8.89
N PRO A 311 -17.36 -17.10 -9.14
CA PRO A 311 -18.54 -16.58 -9.83
C PRO A 311 -19.22 -15.39 -9.15
N HIS A 312 -19.05 -15.20 -7.84
CA HIS A 312 -19.64 -14.09 -7.07
C HIS A 312 -18.64 -12.96 -6.77
N CYS A 313 -17.41 -13.06 -7.28
CA CYS A 313 -16.35 -12.05 -7.13
C CYS A 313 -15.89 -11.56 -8.51
N PRO A 314 -16.70 -10.77 -9.21
CA PRO A 314 -16.37 -10.32 -10.55
C PRO A 314 -15.04 -9.56 -10.59
N LEU A 315 -14.23 -9.86 -11.61
CA LEU A 315 -12.97 -9.19 -11.89
C LEU A 315 -13.16 -8.27 -13.09
N SER A 316 -12.78 -7.00 -12.95
CA SER A 316 -13.06 -5.99 -13.97
C SER A 316 -12.05 -6.03 -15.09
N ASN A 317 -12.52 -6.14 -16.33
CA ASN A 317 -11.64 -6.04 -17.50
C ASN A 317 -11.00 -4.64 -17.72
N GLN A 318 -11.30 -3.64 -16.86
CA GLN A 318 -10.66 -2.32 -16.87
C GLN A 318 -9.48 -2.21 -15.89
N GLY A 319 -9.03 -3.34 -15.32
CA GLY A 319 -8.03 -3.37 -14.27
C GLY A 319 -8.68 -3.40 -12.87
N GLY A 320 -7.98 -4.00 -11.93
CA GLY A 320 -8.51 -4.19 -10.59
C GLY A 320 -7.51 -4.72 -9.58
N LEU A 321 -8.05 -5.08 -8.42
CA LEU A 321 -7.35 -5.70 -7.32
C LEU A 321 -7.95 -7.08 -7.08
N ILE A 322 -7.09 -8.05 -6.74
CA ILE A 322 -7.49 -9.35 -6.23
C ILE A 322 -6.76 -9.53 -4.89
N THR A 323 -7.52 -9.73 -3.82
CA THR A 323 -6.98 -9.91 -2.47
C THR A 323 -7.40 -11.28 -1.94
N LEU A 324 -6.44 -12.07 -1.46
CA LEU A 324 -6.68 -13.32 -0.76
C LEU A 324 -6.70 -13.05 0.75
N LEU A 325 -7.80 -13.44 1.39
CA LEU A 325 -8.01 -13.34 2.82
C LEU A 325 -8.06 -14.75 3.42
N ASN A 326 -7.46 -14.94 4.60
CA ASN A 326 -7.62 -16.19 5.36
C ASN A 326 -8.98 -16.25 6.07
N ALA A 327 -9.22 -17.33 6.82
CA ALA A 327 -10.45 -17.55 7.58
C ALA A 327 -10.71 -16.45 8.63
N GLU A 328 -9.66 -15.84 9.18
CA GLU A 328 -9.75 -14.71 10.13
C GLU A 328 -10.02 -13.36 9.43
N GLY A 329 -10.04 -13.33 8.10
CA GLY A 329 -10.22 -12.12 7.30
C GLY A 329 -8.95 -11.28 7.12
N LEU A 330 -7.78 -11.78 7.55
CA LEU A 330 -6.49 -11.12 7.32
C LEU A 330 -6.03 -11.34 5.89
N LYS A 331 -5.48 -10.28 5.28
CA LYS A 331 -4.88 -10.38 3.96
C LYS A 331 -3.63 -11.27 4.02
N VAL A 332 -3.64 -12.33 3.22
CA VAL A 332 -2.50 -13.24 3.05
C VAL A 332 -1.65 -12.80 1.85
N HIS A 333 -2.32 -12.45 0.76
CA HIS A 333 -1.68 -12.02 -0.48
C HIS A 333 -2.61 -11.09 -1.26
N GLY A 334 -2.07 -10.30 -2.17
CA GLY A 334 -2.89 -9.52 -3.09
C GLY A 334 -2.10 -9.00 -4.27
N VAL A 335 -2.80 -8.79 -5.37
CA VAL A 335 -2.24 -8.33 -6.65
C VAL A 335 -3.10 -7.20 -7.22
N SER A 336 -2.48 -6.35 -8.03
CA SER A 336 -3.15 -5.41 -8.93
C SER A 336 -2.95 -5.87 -10.37
N TYR A 337 -3.87 -5.49 -11.25
CA TYR A 337 -3.71 -5.64 -12.69
C TYR A 337 -4.31 -4.45 -13.42
N THR A 338 -3.73 -4.14 -14.58
CA THR A 338 -4.12 -3.02 -15.43
C THR A 338 -5.04 -3.48 -16.56
N LYS A 339 -5.77 -2.52 -17.17
CA LYS A 339 -6.51 -2.76 -18.41
C LYS A 339 -5.61 -3.29 -19.55
N ALA A 340 -4.32 -2.96 -19.55
CA ALA A 340 -3.41 -3.46 -20.57
C ALA A 340 -3.19 -4.97 -20.47
N GLN A 341 -3.15 -5.50 -19.24
CA GLN A 341 -3.00 -6.94 -18.97
C GLN A 341 -4.27 -7.74 -19.27
N THR A 342 -5.43 -7.11 -19.35
CA THR A 342 -6.73 -7.76 -19.61
C THR A 342 -7.15 -7.79 -21.07
N LYS A 343 -6.32 -7.27 -22.00
CA LYS A 343 -6.69 -7.05 -23.41
C LYS A 343 -7.11 -8.31 -24.16
N GLN A 344 -6.55 -9.47 -23.81
CA GLN A 344 -6.86 -10.73 -24.47
C GLN A 344 -8.00 -11.44 -23.73
N GLU A 345 -9.16 -11.53 -24.36
CA GLU A 345 -10.28 -12.36 -23.86
C GLU A 345 -9.87 -13.84 -23.78
N GLY A 346 -10.29 -14.50 -22.71
CA GLY A 346 -9.88 -15.87 -22.40
C GLY A 346 -8.42 -16.01 -21.96
N GLY A 347 -7.65 -14.92 -21.94
CA GLY A 347 -6.26 -14.88 -21.51
C GLY A 347 -6.12 -14.91 -19.99
N VAL A 348 -5.09 -15.60 -19.51
CA VAL A 348 -4.75 -15.65 -18.09
C VAL A 348 -3.67 -14.61 -17.80
N VAL A 349 -3.94 -13.72 -16.85
CA VAL A 349 -2.96 -12.78 -16.32
C VAL A 349 -2.04 -13.54 -15.37
N SER A 350 -0.73 -13.47 -15.60
CA SER A 350 0.27 -14.01 -14.68
C SER A 350 0.88 -12.87 -13.86
N PHE A 351 1.01 -13.10 -12.56
CA PHE A 351 1.60 -12.15 -11.64
C PHE A 351 3.04 -12.57 -11.37
N ASN A 352 3.98 -11.66 -11.60
CA ASN A 352 5.36 -11.84 -11.14
C ASN A 352 5.37 -11.58 -9.64
N LEU A 353 5.81 -12.56 -8.87
CA LEU A 353 5.74 -12.56 -7.40
C LEU A 353 7.12 -12.46 -6.79
#